data_AF-A0A819UMC1-F1
#
_entry.id   AF-A0A819UMC1-F1
#
_cell.length_a   1.000
_cell.length_b   1.000
_cell.length_c   1.000
_cell.angle_alpha   90.00
_cell.angle_beta   90.00
_cell.angle_gamma   90.00
#
_symmetry.space_group_name_H-M   'P 1'
#
loop_
_entity.id
_entity.type
_entity.pdbx_description
1 polymer ?
#
loop_
_entity_poly.entity_id
_entity_poly.type
_entity_poly.pdbx_seq_one_letter_code
_entity_poly.pdbx_strand_id
1 'polypeptide(L)'
;DSRVTTTVEDNKYTIVVKDLRPEEDEGVYTLKSDHLILDTPAIVVVPEEKKPKTERTTMEEETTTIEVSKAPVVEEVVEEIVEEAPKPTVKEPEVPEKVVEEETVTVEIKPVDIVPEPIVEKPTVEEVPEEEERTYRSEIELAIVRVPAGDTITIRIPDSKTIETNEINVYINNQPVTTLNNEDSRITIEKDGETDNYVVLSDAKPEDTGRYTVEFNGKLQPLCMLEVTEPRLKKTEAQIPIKETVVEEVV
;
A
#
# COMPACT_ATOMS: atom_id res chain seq x y z
N ASP A 1 -3.05 -21.84 19.72
CA ASP A 1 -2.03 -22.91 19.75
C ASP A 1 -1.02 -22.52 20.81
N SER A 2 -0.73 -23.39 21.79
CA SER A 2 0.21 -23.09 22.89
C SER A 2 1.68 -23.21 22.47
N ARG A 3 1.95 -23.73 21.27
CA ARG A 3 3.30 -23.90 20.73
C ARG A 3 3.90 -22.63 20.16
N VAL A 4 3.06 -21.66 19.79
CA VAL A 4 3.47 -20.38 19.22
C VAL A 4 3.41 -19.33 20.32
N THR A 5 4.54 -18.67 20.57
CA THR A 5 4.63 -17.55 21.51
C THR A 5 5.27 -16.35 20.82
N THR A 6 4.78 -15.16 21.11
CA THR A 6 5.34 -13.91 20.58
C THR A 6 5.83 -13.04 21.73
N THR A 7 7.04 -12.48 21.60
CA THR A 7 7.57 -11.46 22.51
C THR A 7 7.91 -10.18 21.75
N VAL A 8 7.79 -9.05 22.45
CA VAL A 8 8.06 -7.71 21.90
C VAL A 8 9.03 -7.01 22.85
N GLU A 9 10.24 -6.73 22.38
CA GLU A 9 11.29 -6.04 23.15
C GLU A 9 12.00 -5.05 22.22
N ASP A 10 12.18 -3.78 22.63
CA ASP A 10 12.98 -2.78 21.91
C ASP A 10 12.71 -2.69 20.38
N ASN A 11 11.43 -2.60 19.99
CA ASN A 11 10.98 -2.61 18.57
C ASN A 11 11.28 -3.89 17.78
N LYS A 12 11.69 -4.97 18.45
CA LYS A 12 11.90 -6.30 17.87
C LYS A 12 10.72 -7.20 18.22
N TYR A 13 10.12 -7.78 17.19
CA TYR A 13 9.11 -8.83 17.33
C TYR A 13 9.78 -10.19 17.16
N THR A 14 9.60 -11.07 18.15
CA THR A 14 10.14 -12.43 18.11
C THR A 14 8.98 -13.42 18.16
N ILE A 15 8.88 -14.28 17.14
CA ILE A 15 7.93 -15.39 17.10
C ILE A 15 8.72 -16.66 17.37
N VAL A 16 8.31 -17.41 18.40
CA VAL A 16 8.90 -18.71 18.75
C VAL A 16 7.85 -19.78 18.51
N VAL A 17 8.14 -20.71 17.61
CA VAL A 17 7.29 -21.87 17.33
C VAL A 17 7.99 -23.11 17.86
N LYS A 18 7.38 -23.76 18.85
CA LYS A 18 7.88 -25.00 19.44
C LYS A 18 7.28 -26.22 18.73
N ASP A 19 8.02 -27.32 18.74
CA ASP A 19 7.57 -28.62 18.20
C ASP A 19 7.03 -28.48 16.76
N LEU A 20 7.88 -27.99 15.84
CA LEU A 20 7.53 -27.79 14.43
C LEU A 20 7.07 -29.10 13.77
N ARG A 21 5.94 -29.01 13.06
CA ARG A 21 5.30 -30.10 12.34
C ARG A 21 5.34 -29.83 10.83
N PRO A 22 6.03 -30.66 10.04
CA PRO A 22 6.21 -30.45 8.59
C PRO A 22 4.95 -30.22 7.78
N GLU A 23 3.78 -30.71 8.19
CA GLU A 23 2.56 -30.54 7.39
C GLU A 23 1.64 -29.43 7.92
N GLU A 24 1.85 -29.00 9.17
CA GLU A 24 0.95 -28.04 9.85
C GLU A 24 1.59 -26.67 10.02
N ASP A 25 2.91 -26.60 10.14
CA ASP A 25 3.67 -25.38 10.43
C ASP A 25 4.43 -24.84 9.21
N GLU A 26 4.14 -25.37 8.02
CA GLU A 26 4.61 -24.82 6.75
C GLU A 26 3.75 -23.65 6.29
N GLY A 27 4.39 -22.64 5.71
CA GLY A 27 3.71 -21.48 5.12
C GLY A 27 4.17 -20.15 5.69
N VAL A 28 3.26 -19.18 5.71
CA VAL A 28 3.52 -17.80 6.11
C VAL A 28 2.89 -17.54 7.47
N TYR A 29 3.69 -17.03 8.41
CA TYR A 29 3.18 -16.56 9.69
C TYR A 29 2.84 -15.09 9.58
N THR A 30 1.56 -14.76 9.81
CA THR A 30 1.10 -13.38 9.91
C THR A 30 0.99 -12.97 11.37
N LEU A 31 1.81 -12.03 11.80
CA LEU A 31 1.65 -11.34 13.06
C LEU A 31 0.70 -10.15 12.86
N LYS A 32 -0.44 -10.15 13.58
CA LYS A 32 -1.38 -9.03 13.61
C LYS A 32 -1.38 -8.36 14.98
N SER A 33 -1.23 -7.04 14.97
CA SER A 33 -1.45 -6.15 16.11
C SER A 33 -2.29 -4.96 15.63
N ASP A 34 -2.74 -4.12 16.57
CA ASP A 34 -3.61 -2.97 16.27
C ASP A 34 -2.98 -1.96 15.29
N HIS A 35 -1.63 -1.96 15.14
CA HIS A 35 -0.91 -0.98 14.33
C HIS A 35 0.11 -1.60 13.36
N LEU A 36 0.26 -2.91 13.36
CA LEU A 36 1.26 -3.60 12.55
C LEU A 36 0.73 -4.96 12.09
N ILE A 37 0.81 -5.20 10.79
CA ILE A 37 0.66 -6.53 10.18
C ILE A 37 2.01 -6.87 9.58
N LEU A 38 2.58 -8.00 10.00
CA LEU A 38 3.88 -8.46 9.53
C LEU A 38 3.79 -9.91 9.09
N ASP A 39 4.13 -10.15 7.83
CA ASP A 39 4.18 -11.48 7.24
C ASP A 39 5.63 -11.96 7.19
N THR A 40 5.87 -13.18 7.65
CA THR A 40 7.16 -13.84 7.41
C THR A 40 7.26 -14.31 5.96
N PRO A 41 8.47 -14.48 5.42
CA PRO A 41 8.66 -15.30 4.22
C PRO A 41 8.06 -16.71 4.41
N ALA A 42 7.78 -17.40 3.31
CA ALA A 42 7.31 -18.78 3.37
C ALA A 42 8.36 -19.68 4.04
N ILE A 43 7.97 -20.35 5.12
CA ILE A 43 8.80 -21.28 5.88
C ILE A 43 8.47 -22.70 5.43
N VAL A 44 9.51 -23.49 5.18
CA VAL A 44 9.42 -24.92 4.89
C VAL A 44 10.10 -25.68 6.03
N VAL A 45 9.40 -26.65 6.61
CA VAL A 45 9.90 -27.41 7.76
C VAL A 45 10.44 -28.74 7.25
N VAL A 46 11.76 -28.80 7.09
CA VAL A 46 12.44 -30.01 6.60
C VAL A 46 12.47 -31.07 7.71
N PRO A 47 11.89 -32.26 7.52
CA PRO A 47 11.98 -33.34 8.49
C PRO A 47 13.44 -33.70 8.73
N GLU A 48 13.85 -33.78 9.99
CA GLU A 48 15.21 -34.20 10.31
C GLU A 48 15.44 -35.62 9.79
N GLU A 49 16.37 -35.79 8.85
CA GLU A 49 16.78 -37.11 8.39
C GLU A 49 17.30 -37.87 9.61
N LYS A 50 16.57 -38.91 10.04
CA LYS A 50 16.98 -39.81 11.11
C LYS A 50 18.31 -40.45 10.74
N LYS A 51 19.42 -39.80 11.09
CA LYS A 51 20.74 -40.43 11.08
C LYS A 51 20.65 -41.65 12.00
N PRO A 52 21.21 -42.81 11.60
CA PRO A 52 21.17 -44.01 12.43
C PRO A 52 21.77 -43.70 13.80
N LYS A 53 20.93 -43.78 14.83
CA LYS A 53 21.22 -43.52 16.24
C LYS A 53 22.51 -44.24 16.65
N THR A 54 23.57 -43.48 16.89
CA THR A 54 24.63 -43.89 17.82
C THR A 54 24.26 -43.24 19.15
N GLU A 55 23.96 -44.05 20.16
CA GLU A 55 23.54 -43.60 21.49
C GLU A 55 24.60 -42.69 22.13
N ARG A 56 24.36 -41.37 22.13
CA ARG A 56 24.91 -40.47 23.15
C ARG A 56 23.87 -39.41 23.49
N THR A 57 23.44 -39.47 24.74
CA THR A 57 22.49 -38.55 25.38
C THR A 57 23.13 -37.20 25.63
N THR A 58 22.69 -36.19 24.88
CA THR A 58 22.70 -34.80 25.32
C THR A 58 21.49 -34.12 24.66
N MET A 59 20.55 -33.63 25.48
CA MET A 59 19.45 -32.79 25.02
C MET A 59 19.99 -31.37 24.87
N GLU A 60 20.07 -30.86 23.66
CA GLU A 60 20.14 -29.42 23.39
C GLU A 60 18.84 -29.04 22.68
N GLU A 61 18.09 -28.11 23.26
CA GLU A 61 16.87 -27.55 22.66
C GLU A 61 17.29 -26.60 21.52
N GLU A 62 16.94 -26.94 20.28
CA GLU A 62 17.17 -26.03 19.15
C GLU A 62 16.10 -24.94 19.12
N THR A 63 16.50 -23.71 19.39
CA THR A 63 15.67 -22.50 19.22
C THR A 63 16.10 -21.75 17.97
N THR A 64 15.24 -21.65 16.97
CA THR A 64 15.46 -20.77 15.80
C THR A 64 14.97 -19.36 16.13
N THR A 65 15.85 -18.36 16.05
CA THR A 65 15.52 -16.95 16.29
C THR A 65 15.51 -16.20 14.96
N ILE A 66 14.38 -15.59 14.61
CA ILE A 66 14.25 -14.73 13.42
C ILE A 66 14.35 -13.27 13.89
N GLU A 67 15.33 -12.53 13.37
CA GLU A 67 15.52 -11.12 13.71
C GLU A 67 14.87 -10.23 12.65
N VAL A 68 13.88 -9.43 13.05
CA VAL A 68 13.27 -8.42 12.19
C VAL A 68 13.55 -7.04 12.80
N SER A 69 14.43 -6.28 12.16
CA SER A 69 14.77 -4.91 12.57
C SER A 69 13.79 -3.91 11.96
N LYS A 70 13.12 -3.11 12.80
CA LYS A 70 12.26 -2.01 12.37
C LYS A 70 13.12 -0.87 11.79
N ALA A 71 12.74 -0.34 10.63
CA ALA A 71 13.38 0.85 10.05
C ALA A 71 13.17 2.09 10.96
N PRO A 72 14.14 3.03 11.01
CA PRO A 72 14.07 4.19 11.90
C PRO A 72 12.88 5.08 11.53
N VAL A 73 12.01 5.29 12.51
CA VAL A 73 10.89 6.24 12.44
C VAL A 73 11.48 7.65 12.50
N VAL A 74 11.28 8.44 11.44
CA VAL A 74 11.65 9.86 11.44
C VAL A 74 10.58 10.60 12.23
N GLU A 75 10.96 11.15 13.39
CA GLU A 75 10.10 12.03 14.19
C GLU A 75 9.97 13.37 13.47
N GLU A 76 8.79 13.65 12.92
CA GLU A 76 8.45 14.94 12.33
C GLU A 76 7.98 15.90 13.43
N VAL A 77 8.68 17.02 13.58
CA VAL A 77 8.40 18.08 14.55
C VAL A 77 7.16 18.86 14.09
N VAL A 78 6.09 18.78 14.87
CA VAL A 78 4.86 19.54 14.65
C VAL A 78 5.06 20.97 15.16
N GLU A 79 5.03 21.96 14.26
CA GLU A 79 4.91 23.38 14.64
C GLU A 79 3.43 23.74 14.85
N GLU A 80 3.11 24.10 16.08
CA GLU A 80 1.82 24.60 16.54
C GLU A 80 1.62 26.06 16.08
N ILE A 81 0.71 26.27 15.12
CA ILE A 81 0.28 27.62 14.72
C ILE A 81 -1.11 27.86 15.31
N VAL A 82 -1.15 28.62 16.40
CA VAL A 82 -2.34 29.26 16.95
C VAL A 82 -2.55 30.58 16.23
N GLU A 83 -3.66 30.78 15.51
CA GLU A 83 -4.20 32.13 15.36
C GLU A 83 -5.71 32.17 15.12
N GLU A 84 -6.26 33.29 15.56
CA GLU A 84 -7.59 33.53 16.09
C GLU A 84 -8.61 33.90 15.00
N ALA A 85 -9.87 33.52 15.20
CA ALA A 85 -10.98 33.83 14.29
C ALA A 85 -11.45 35.30 14.41
N PRO A 86 -11.93 35.89 13.30
CA PRO A 86 -13.01 36.87 13.39
C PRO A 86 -14.25 36.39 12.63
N LYS A 87 -15.38 36.45 13.33
CA LYS A 87 -16.75 36.32 12.80
C LYS A 87 -17.09 37.56 11.96
N PRO A 88 -17.69 37.39 10.77
CA PRO A 88 -18.59 38.42 10.27
C PRO A 88 -19.98 37.87 9.96
N THR A 89 -20.97 38.56 10.53
CA THR A 89 -22.39 38.50 10.21
C THR A 89 -22.64 39.48 9.05
N VAL A 90 -22.91 39.03 7.81
CA VAL A 90 -23.47 39.94 6.78
C VAL A 90 -24.46 39.22 5.86
N LYS A 91 -25.55 39.96 5.65
CA LYS A 91 -26.80 39.75 4.92
C LYS A 91 -26.67 39.19 3.49
N GLU A 92 -27.67 38.36 3.19
CA GLU A 92 -28.18 37.96 1.88
C GLU A 92 -28.39 39.16 0.92
N PRO A 93 -27.80 39.13 -0.29
CA PRO A 93 -28.19 39.97 -1.39
C PRO A 93 -28.81 39.18 -2.54
N GLU A 94 -29.90 39.73 -3.08
CA GLU A 94 -30.60 39.32 -4.28
C GLU A 94 -29.68 39.35 -5.51
N VAL A 95 -29.75 38.32 -6.36
CA VAL A 95 -29.02 38.21 -7.63
C VAL A 95 -29.86 38.83 -8.75
N PRO A 96 -29.38 39.87 -9.46
CA PRO A 96 -29.84 40.16 -10.81
C PRO A 96 -28.92 39.48 -11.85
N GLU A 97 -29.54 38.79 -12.80
CA GLU A 97 -28.91 38.32 -14.05
C GLU A 97 -28.22 39.49 -14.76
N LYS A 98 -26.94 39.31 -15.09
CA LYS A 98 -26.27 40.15 -16.09
C LYS A 98 -25.40 39.31 -17.02
N VAL A 99 -25.72 39.50 -18.29
CA VAL A 99 -25.01 39.09 -19.51
C VAL A 99 -23.54 39.52 -19.42
N VAL A 100 -22.62 38.57 -19.64
CA VAL A 100 -21.20 38.84 -19.81
C VAL A 100 -20.88 38.76 -21.30
N GLU A 101 -20.52 39.90 -21.88
CA GLU A 101 -19.87 40.00 -23.20
C GLU A 101 -18.38 39.68 -23.02
N GLU A 102 -17.83 38.84 -23.89
CA GLU A 102 -16.41 38.46 -23.90
C GLU A 102 -15.56 39.58 -24.52
N GLU A 103 -14.76 40.28 -23.71
CA GLU A 103 -13.68 41.14 -24.21
C GLU A 103 -12.39 40.34 -24.38
N THR A 104 -11.95 40.17 -25.64
CA THR A 104 -10.62 39.65 -25.96
C THR A 104 -9.59 40.77 -25.89
N VAL A 105 -8.58 40.63 -25.03
CA VAL A 105 -7.44 41.55 -24.91
C VAL A 105 -6.27 41.04 -25.75
N THR A 106 -5.87 41.82 -26.75
CA THR A 106 -4.66 41.58 -27.54
C THR A 106 -3.48 42.33 -26.92
N VAL A 107 -2.45 41.59 -26.48
CA VAL A 107 -1.20 42.16 -25.95
C VAL A 107 -0.15 42.20 -27.06
N GLU A 108 0.22 43.41 -27.50
CA GLU A 108 1.34 43.64 -28.41
C GLU A 108 2.65 43.71 -27.60
N ILE A 109 3.49 42.68 -27.75
CA ILE A 109 4.81 42.64 -27.12
C ILE A 109 5.81 43.32 -28.07
N LYS A 110 6.36 44.45 -27.65
CA LYS A 110 7.46 45.11 -28.36
C LYS A 110 8.79 44.40 -28.08
N PRO A 111 9.66 44.22 -29.08
CA PRO A 111 10.98 43.65 -28.88
C PRO A 111 11.82 44.58 -28.00
N VAL A 112 12.39 44.01 -26.93
CA VAL A 112 13.31 44.70 -26.01
C VAL A 112 14.70 44.67 -26.64
N ASP A 113 15.31 45.85 -26.80
CA ASP A 113 16.69 45.99 -27.24
C ASP A 113 17.64 45.36 -26.21
N ILE A 114 18.28 44.26 -26.60
CA ILE A 114 19.25 43.53 -25.79
C ILE A 114 20.57 44.32 -25.82
N VAL A 115 20.89 44.96 -24.69
CA VAL A 115 22.21 45.54 -24.45
C VAL A 115 23.21 44.40 -24.24
N PRO A 116 24.33 44.33 -24.97
CA PRO A 116 25.32 43.28 -24.76
C PRO A 116 25.95 43.41 -23.36
N GLU A 117 25.81 42.35 -22.56
CA GLU A 117 26.38 42.27 -21.23
C GLU A 117 27.92 42.33 -21.26
N PRO A 118 28.55 42.95 -20.25
CA PRO A 118 30.00 42.98 -20.13
C PRO A 118 30.55 41.56 -19.91
N ILE A 119 31.60 41.24 -20.66
CA ILE A 119 32.32 39.97 -20.59
C ILE A 119 33.03 39.90 -19.23
N VAL A 120 32.40 39.24 -18.26
CA VAL A 120 33.01 38.93 -16.96
C VAL A 120 33.98 37.76 -17.18
N GLU A 121 35.26 37.99 -16.93
CA GLU A 121 36.30 36.96 -16.95
C GLU A 121 35.93 35.85 -15.96
N LYS A 122 35.83 34.62 -16.48
CA LYS A 122 35.45 33.43 -15.72
C LYS A 122 36.47 33.18 -14.60
N PRO A 123 36.05 33.02 -13.34
CA PRO A 123 36.93 32.47 -12.31
C PRO A 123 37.33 31.04 -12.70
N THR A 124 38.62 30.76 -12.59
CA THR A 124 39.19 29.44 -12.81
C THR A 124 38.65 28.50 -11.74
N VAL A 125 37.78 27.57 -12.15
CA VAL A 125 37.15 26.58 -11.26
C VAL A 125 38.22 25.58 -10.84
N GLU A 126 38.58 25.61 -9.57
CA GLU A 126 39.33 24.55 -8.89
C GLU A 126 38.51 23.25 -9.01
N GLU A 127 39.13 22.20 -9.53
CA GLU A 127 38.50 20.88 -9.71
C GLU A 127 38.11 20.33 -8.33
N VAL A 128 36.83 20.51 -7.97
CA VAL A 128 36.21 19.82 -6.85
C VAL A 128 36.24 18.32 -7.19
N PRO A 129 36.77 17.45 -6.32
CA PRO A 129 36.81 16.02 -6.60
C PRO A 129 35.37 15.54 -6.85
N GLU A 130 35.17 14.85 -7.98
CA GLU A 130 33.96 14.08 -8.27
C GLU A 130 33.80 13.04 -7.17
N GLU A 131 33.16 13.40 -6.06
CA GLU A 131 32.61 12.42 -5.14
C GLU A 131 31.55 11.66 -5.93
N GLU A 132 31.85 10.39 -6.21
CA GLU A 132 30.95 9.43 -6.82
C GLU A 132 29.58 9.54 -6.12
N GLU A 133 28.62 10.24 -6.74
CA GLU A 133 27.22 10.17 -6.40
C GLU A 133 26.76 8.72 -6.69
N ARG A 134 27.07 7.82 -5.76
CA ARG A 134 26.45 6.52 -5.64
C ARG A 134 25.01 6.81 -5.26
N THR A 135 24.21 7.08 -6.28
CA THR A 135 22.76 7.09 -6.23
C THR A 135 22.36 5.67 -5.83
N TYR A 136 22.20 5.46 -4.52
CA TYR A 136 21.59 4.26 -3.96
C TYR A 136 20.14 4.23 -4.45
N ARG A 137 19.93 3.71 -5.67
CA ARG A 137 18.63 3.25 -6.12
C ARG A 137 18.31 2.01 -5.30
N SER A 138 17.75 2.22 -4.12
CA SER A 138 17.06 1.18 -3.38
C SER A 138 15.92 0.71 -4.28
N GLU A 139 16.10 -0.41 -4.97
CA GLU A 139 15.02 -1.10 -5.66
C GLU A 139 14.02 -1.54 -4.60
N ILE A 140 12.95 -0.77 -4.44
CA ILE A 140 11.86 -1.16 -3.55
C ILE A 140 11.21 -2.38 -4.21
N GLU A 141 11.43 -3.56 -3.65
CA GLU A 141 10.75 -4.78 -4.06
C GLU A 141 9.25 -4.61 -3.80
N LEU A 142 8.49 -4.47 -4.88
CA LEU A 142 7.04 -4.35 -4.81
C LEU A 142 6.42 -5.71 -4.57
N ALA A 143 5.52 -5.80 -3.58
CA ALA A 143 4.72 -6.99 -3.36
C ALA A 143 3.88 -7.30 -4.60
N ILE A 144 3.89 -8.56 -5.04
CA ILE A 144 3.06 -9.04 -6.14
C ILE A 144 1.76 -9.60 -5.54
N VAL A 145 0.62 -9.05 -5.96
CA VAL A 145 -0.70 -9.47 -5.50
C VAL A 145 -1.46 -10.12 -6.64
N ARG A 146 -1.91 -11.36 -6.45
CA ARG A 146 -2.62 -12.14 -7.47
C ARG A 146 -4.11 -12.20 -7.15
N VAL A 147 -4.95 -11.79 -8.10
CA VAL A 147 -6.41 -11.72 -7.93
C VAL A 147 -7.09 -12.40 -9.12
N PRO A 148 -8.03 -13.33 -8.92
CA PRO A 148 -8.83 -13.88 -10.02
C PRO A 148 -9.72 -12.82 -10.67
N ALA A 149 -9.85 -12.85 -11.99
CA ALA A 149 -10.75 -11.95 -12.71
C ALA A 149 -12.20 -12.09 -12.19
N GLY A 150 -12.85 -10.96 -11.97
CA GLY A 150 -14.19 -10.82 -11.38
C GLY A 150 -14.21 -10.73 -9.85
N ASP A 151 -13.10 -11.02 -9.16
CA ASP A 151 -13.01 -10.82 -7.71
C ASP A 151 -12.80 -9.32 -7.37
N THR A 152 -13.05 -8.97 -6.10
CA THR A 152 -12.77 -7.64 -5.55
C THR A 152 -11.51 -7.68 -4.70
N ILE A 153 -10.66 -6.66 -4.81
CA ILE A 153 -9.46 -6.50 -3.99
C ILE A 153 -9.45 -5.15 -3.28
N THR A 154 -8.97 -5.17 -2.04
CA THR A 154 -8.75 -3.98 -1.21
C THR A 154 -7.24 -3.86 -0.94
N ILE A 155 -6.64 -2.74 -1.36
CA ILE A 155 -5.22 -2.45 -1.19
C ILE A 155 -5.08 -1.32 -0.17
N ARG A 156 -4.38 -1.58 0.93
CA ARG A 156 -4.14 -0.56 1.97
C ARG A 156 -3.18 0.51 1.47
N ILE A 157 -3.50 1.78 1.71
CA ILE A 157 -2.60 2.91 1.48
C ILE A 157 -1.89 3.23 2.80
N PRO A 158 -0.59 2.89 2.96
CA PRO A 158 0.16 3.22 4.17
C PRO A 158 0.24 4.74 4.39
N ASP A 159 0.36 5.15 5.64
CA ASP A 159 0.57 6.55 6.07
C ASP A 159 -0.48 7.56 5.58
N SER A 160 -1.67 7.07 5.22
CA SER A 160 -2.75 7.91 4.66
C SER A 160 -3.78 8.37 5.69
N LYS A 161 -3.57 8.13 6.99
CA LYS A 161 -4.60 8.31 8.04
C LYS A 161 -5.25 9.71 8.04
N THR A 162 -4.40 10.72 7.90
CA THR A 162 -4.77 12.14 7.96
C THR A 162 -5.14 12.73 6.60
N ILE A 163 -5.04 11.95 5.53
CA ILE A 163 -5.27 12.41 4.16
C ILE A 163 -6.75 12.22 3.80
N GLU A 164 -7.37 13.24 3.20
CA GLU A 164 -8.74 13.14 2.70
C GLU A 164 -8.76 12.32 1.39
N THR A 165 -9.83 11.55 1.15
CA THR A 165 -9.91 10.63 0.01
C THR A 165 -9.83 11.32 -1.35
N ASN A 166 -10.29 12.57 -1.44
CA ASN A 166 -10.24 13.43 -2.63
C ASN A 166 -8.85 14.00 -2.93
N GLU A 167 -7.90 13.91 -1.99
CA GLU A 167 -6.51 14.37 -2.17
C GLU A 167 -5.59 13.26 -2.69
N ILE A 168 -6.11 12.03 -2.80
CA ILE A 168 -5.37 10.85 -3.22
C ILE A 168 -5.64 10.59 -4.71
N ASN A 169 -4.57 10.62 -5.51
CA ASN A 169 -4.63 10.22 -6.92
C ASN A 169 -4.09 8.80 -7.08
N VAL A 170 -4.79 7.94 -7.80
CA VAL A 170 -4.35 6.57 -8.11
C VAL A 170 -3.78 6.51 -9.52
N TYR A 171 -2.70 5.76 -9.70
CA TYR A 171 -2.02 5.53 -10.97
C TYR A 171 -1.85 4.04 -11.21
N ILE A 172 -2.08 3.62 -12.45
CA ILE A 172 -1.75 2.27 -12.95
C ILE A 172 -0.71 2.42 -14.04
N ASN A 173 0.44 1.77 -13.89
CA ASN A 173 1.55 1.86 -14.85
C ASN A 173 1.96 3.32 -15.15
N ASN A 174 1.97 4.17 -14.11
CA ASN A 174 2.24 5.62 -14.17
C ASN A 174 1.22 6.44 -14.98
N GLN A 175 0.05 5.88 -15.29
CA GLN A 175 -1.06 6.61 -15.89
C GLN A 175 -2.12 6.90 -14.83
N PRO A 176 -2.59 8.16 -14.70
CA PRO A 176 -3.60 8.50 -13.72
C PRO A 176 -4.91 7.78 -14.03
N VAL A 177 -5.53 7.21 -13.01
CA VAL A 177 -6.86 6.61 -13.09
C VAL A 177 -7.87 7.75 -13.10
N THR A 178 -8.16 8.28 -14.29
CA THR A 178 -9.11 9.40 -14.47
C THR A 178 -10.54 9.03 -14.12
N THR A 179 -10.84 7.73 -13.97
CA THR A 179 -12.19 7.29 -13.72
C THR A 179 -12.66 7.53 -12.30
N LEU A 180 -11.82 7.69 -11.28
CA LEU A 180 -12.21 7.70 -9.84
C LEU A 180 -13.52 8.45 -9.46
N ASN A 181 -13.92 9.49 -10.21
CA ASN A 181 -15.13 10.29 -9.98
C ASN A 181 -16.35 9.92 -10.84
N ASN A 182 -16.26 8.91 -11.71
CA ASN A 182 -17.39 8.44 -12.53
C ASN A 182 -18.15 7.33 -11.81
N GLU A 183 -19.48 7.31 -11.95
CA GLU A 183 -20.37 6.29 -11.37
C GLU A 183 -20.04 4.85 -11.83
N ASP A 184 -19.26 4.69 -12.90
CA ASP A 184 -18.87 3.39 -13.48
C ASP A 184 -17.45 2.95 -13.04
N SER A 185 -16.94 3.54 -11.95
CA SER A 185 -15.57 3.32 -11.53
C SER A 185 -15.45 2.09 -10.66
N ARG A 186 -14.96 1.03 -11.30
CA ARG A 186 -14.51 -0.20 -10.63
C ARG A 186 -13.44 0.05 -9.57
N ILE A 187 -12.69 1.15 -9.69
CA ILE A 187 -11.66 1.57 -8.74
C ILE A 187 -12.21 2.74 -7.93
N THR A 188 -12.23 2.59 -6.61
CA THR A 188 -12.65 3.61 -5.65
C THR A 188 -11.64 3.73 -4.52
N ILE A 189 -11.69 4.83 -3.79
CA ILE A 189 -10.92 5.01 -2.55
C ILE A 189 -11.91 5.02 -1.40
N GLU A 190 -11.78 4.05 -0.51
CA GLU A 190 -12.61 3.93 0.68
C GLU A 190 -11.78 4.23 1.93
N LYS A 191 -12.41 4.83 2.93
CA LYS A 191 -11.79 5.11 4.22
C LYS A 191 -12.42 4.20 5.28
N ASP A 192 -11.62 3.37 5.94
CA ASP A 192 -12.10 2.57 7.06
C ASP A 192 -11.96 3.37 8.36
N GLY A 193 -13.03 4.08 8.70
CA GLY A 193 -13.11 4.90 9.91
C GLY A 193 -12.07 6.03 9.93
N GLU A 194 -11.26 6.08 11.00
CA GLU A 194 -10.25 7.13 11.21
C GLU A 194 -8.83 6.70 10.82
N THR A 195 -8.63 5.42 10.47
CA THR A 195 -7.28 4.84 10.54
C THR A 195 -6.55 4.74 9.23
N ASP A 196 -7.15 4.33 8.12
CA ASP A 196 -6.42 4.15 6.86
C ASP A 196 -7.35 4.35 5.65
N ASN A 197 -6.79 4.80 4.53
CA ASN A 197 -7.44 4.78 3.23
C ASN A 197 -7.07 3.51 2.46
N TYR A 198 -7.98 3.05 1.60
CA TYR A 198 -7.83 1.84 0.81
C TYR A 198 -8.22 2.09 -0.64
N VAL A 199 -7.47 1.54 -1.58
CA VAL A 199 -7.89 1.42 -2.97
C VAL A 199 -8.71 0.14 -3.09
N VAL A 200 -9.97 0.26 -3.48
CA VAL A 200 -10.88 -0.88 -3.72
C VAL A 200 -11.08 -1.03 -5.21
N LEU A 201 -10.63 -2.15 -5.77
CA LEU A 201 -10.89 -2.55 -7.15
C LEU A 201 -11.94 -3.67 -7.15
N SER A 202 -13.14 -3.34 -7.62
CA SER A 202 -14.27 -4.24 -7.80
C SER A 202 -14.27 -4.83 -9.21
N ASP A 203 -14.69 -6.10 -9.35
CA ASP A 203 -14.77 -6.80 -10.65
C ASP A 203 -13.46 -6.67 -11.44
N ALA A 204 -12.37 -7.21 -10.87
CA ALA A 204 -11.03 -7.11 -11.46
C ALA A 204 -10.99 -7.71 -12.87
N LYS A 205 -10.36 -7.02 -13.82
CA LYS A 205 -10.24 -7.43 -15.22
C LYS A 205 -8.78 -7.55 -15.63
N PRO A 206 -8.45 -8.32 -16.68
CA PRO A 206 -7.07 -8.46 -17.15
C PRO A 206 -6.37 -7.14 -17.43
N GLU A 207 -7.09 -6.11 -17.88
CA GLU A 207 -6.55 -4.77 -18.17
C GLU A 207 -6.14 -3.99 -16.92
N ASP A 208 -6.59 -4.37 -15.74
CA ASP A 208 -6.21 -3.75 -14.47
C ASP A 208 -4.83 -4.21 -13.97
N THR A 209 -4.21 -5.15 -14.67
CA THR A 209 -2.87 -5.66 -14.36
C THR A 209 -1.83 -4.54 -14.48
N GLY A 210 -1.00 -4.37 -13.46
CA GLY A 210 0.05 -3.37 -13.49
C GLY A 210 0.57 -2.92 -12.15
N ARG A 211 1.45 -1.93 -12.20
CA ARG A 211 2.01 -1.28 -11.01
C ARG A 211 1.01 -0.24 -10.49
N TYR A 212 0.52 -0.46 -9.28
CA TYR A 212 -0.32 0.49 -8.57
C TYR A 212 0.56 1.44 -7.78
N THR A 213 0.35 2.73 -8.01
CA THR A 213 1.02 3.83 -7.32
C THR A 213 -0.05 4.81 -6.88
N VAL A 214 0.11 5.42 -5.72
CA VAL A 214 -0.72 6.54 -5.27
C VAL A 214 0.12 7.80 -5.16
N GLU A 215 -0.52 8.93 -5.35
CA GLU A 215 0.05 10.24 -5.06
C GLU A 215 -0.81 10.95 -4.03
N PHE A 216 -0.18 11.42 -2.96
CA PHE A 216 -0.75 12.37 -2.02
C PHE A 216 0.39 13.24 -1.48
N ASN A 217 0.11 14.49 -1.13
CA ASN A 217 1.13 15.47 -0.74
C ASN A 217 2.26 15.65 -1.78
N GLY A 218 1.94 15.48 -3.07
CA GLY A 218 2.90 15.56 -4.18
C GLY A 218 3.99 14.48 -4.18
N LYS A 219 3.82 13.41 -3.39
CA LYS A 219 4.75 12.27 -3.33
C LYS A 219 4.10 11.04 -3.94
N LEU A 220 4.79 10.43 -4.91
CA LEU A 220 4.41 9.14 -5.47
C LEU A 220 4.88 8.00 -4.57
N GLN A 221 3.93 7.22 -4.07
CA GLN A 221 4.19 6.05 -3.23
C GLN A 221 3.72 4.77 -3.95
N PRO A 222 4.62 3.82 -4.21
CA PRO A 222 4.25 2.58 -4.87
C PRO A 222 3.53 1.66 -3.87
N LEU A 223 2.43 1.03 -4.30
CA LEU A 223 1.63 0.14 -3.45
C LEU A 223 2.00 -1.33 -3.71
N CYS A 224 1.72 -1.83 -4.92
CA CYS A 224 1.95 -3.22 -5.29
C CYS A 224 2.02 -3.39 -6.82
N MET A 225 2.40 -4.60 -7.24
CA MET A 225 2.20 -5.10 -8.59
C MET A 225 0.98 -6.02 -8.59
N LEU A 226 -0.11 -5.63 -9.26
CA LEU A 226 -1.32 -6.45 -9.37
C LEU A 226 -1.22 -7.35 -10.60
N GLU A 227 -1.44 -8.65 -10.40
CA GLU A 227 -1.59 -9.66 -11.44
C GLU A 227 -3.01 -10.22 -11.42
N VAL A 228 -3.80 -9.95 -12.47
CA VAL A 228 -5.14 -10.54 -12.60
C VAL A 228 -5.04 -11.90 -13.30
N THR A 229 -5.51 -12.94 -12.62
CA THR A 229 -5.49 -14.34 -13.06
C THR A 229 -6.84 -14.76 -13.65
N GLU A 230 -6.91 -15.94 -14.25
CA GLU A 230 -8.17 -16.44 -14.84
C GLU A 230 -9.32 -16.50 -13.81
N PRO A 231 -10.58 -16.29 -14.23
CA PRO A 231 -11.73 -16.35 -13.34
C PRO A 231 -11.82 -17.70 -12.63
N ARG A 232 -12.22 -17.70 -11.36
CA ARG A 232 -12.51 -18.94 -10.65
C ARG A 232 -13.62 -19.69 -11.39
N LEU A 233 -13.34 -20.93 -11.81
CA LEU A 233 -14.38 -21.83 -12.28
C LEU A 233 -15.38 -21.99 -11.13
N LYS A 234 -16.57 -21.38 -11.29
CA LYS A 234 -17.66 -21.51 -10.31
C LYS A 234 -17.88 -23.00 -10.11
N LYS A 235 -17.49 -23.51 -8.95
CA LYS A 235 -17.72 -24.90 -8.59
C LYS A 235 -19.23 -25.08 -8.70
N THR A 236 -19.68 -25.77 -9.76
CA THR A 236 -21.10 -25.99 -10.00
C THR A 236 -21.64 -26.54 -8.71
N GLU A 237 -22.56 -25.79 -8.09
CA GLU A 237 -23.06 -26.09 -6.76
C GLU A 237 -23.47 -27.56 -6.78
N ALA A 238 -22.70 -28.40 -6.08
CA ALA A 238 -22.92 -29.82 -6.12
C ALA A 238 -24.35 -30.00 -5.62
N GLN A 239 -25.25 -30.47 -6.48
CA GLN A 239 -26.65 -30.70 -6.11
C GLN A 239 -26.60 -31.60 -4.89
N ILE A 240 -26.85 -31.01 -3.71
CA ILE A 240 -26.91 -31.77 -2.47
C ILE A 240 -28.08 -32.72 -2.72
N PRO A 241 -27.87 -34.04 -2.74
CA PRO A 241 -28.97 -34.97 -2.91
C PRO A 241 -29.94 -34.69 -1.77
N ILE A 242 -31.12 -34.20 -2.13
CA ILE A 242 -32.20 -33.92 -1.19
C ILE A 242 -32.50 -35.28 -0.57
N LYS A 243 -32.12 -35.48 0.70
CA LYS A 243 -32.51 -36.69 1.42
C LYS A 243 -34.03 -36.68 1.50
N GLU A 244 -34.67 -37.55 0.74
CA GLU A 244 -36.09 -37.84 0.91
C GLU A 244 -36.31 -38.23 2.38
N THR A 245 -37.00 -37.37 3.10
CA THR A 245 -37.41 -37.68 4.47
C THR A 245 -38.59 -38.63 4.34
N VAL A 246 -38.33 -39.93 4.50
CA VAL A 246 -39.39 -40.93 4.60
C VAL A 246 -40.14 -40.66 5.90
N VAL A 247 -41.36 -40.15 5.78
CA VAL A 247 -42.29 -40.01 6.90
C VAL A 247 -42.86 -41.41 7.15
N GLU A 248 -42.37 -42.08 8.18
CA GLU A 248 -42.96 -43.34 8.65
C GLU A 248 -44.29 -43.01 9.34
N GLU A 249 -45.40 -43.32 8.66
CA GLU A 249 -46.75 -43.19 9.19
C GLU A 249 -46.98 -44.30 10.23
N VAL A 250 -47.03 -43.93 11.51
CA VAL A 250 -47.35 -44.86 12.61
C VAL A 250 -48.87 -45.06 12.63
N VAL A 251 -49.33 -46.26 12.30
CA VAL A 251 -50.73 -46.71 12.37
C VAL A 251 -50.96 -47.53 13.64
#